data_AF-A0A7J9QF88-F1
#
_entry.id   AF-A0A7J9QF88-F1
#
_cell.length_a   1.000
_cell.length_b   1.000
_cell.length_c   1.000
_cell.angle_alpha   90.00
_cell.angle_beta   90.00
_cell.angle_gamma   90.00
#
_symmetry.space_group_name_H-M   'P 1'
#
loop_
_entity.id
_entity.type
_entity.pdbx_description
1 polymer ?
#
loop_
_entity_poly.entity_id
_entity_poly.type
_entity_poly.pdbx_seq_one_letter_code
_entity_poly.pdbx_strand_id
1 'polypeptide(L)'
;MSAIEWFDDFEGIAYRYYDLRMNVAPLVSSRKEYASIWHDTIRYWIDPTIKIRFVETGEKYWFIMGADSQKPESNMSFYKLLQKSEHYERFKKGHGGEAYLRLGTYAHKSLKDVKKDALCNCGHEAVDHDENDNDECLYNKCDCKKFSSFQVNLLKRKKTITDIVFLDE
;
A
#
# COMPACT_ATOMS: atom_id res chain seq x y z
N MET A 1 29.67 -4.43 -12.46
CA MET A 1 28.52 -3.79 -11.78
C MET A 1 27.43 -4.83 -11.72
N SER A 2 26.98 -5.23 -10.52
CA SER A 2 25.82 -6.12 -10.41
C SER A 2 24.59 -5.39 -10.94
N ALA A 3 23.75 -6.06 -11.73
CA ALA A 3 22.45 -5.53 -12.09
C ALA A 3 21.67 -5.29 -10.79
N ILE A 4 21.04 -4.12 -10.66
CA ILE A 4 20.14 -3.84 -9.54
C ILE A 4 18.88 -4.66 -9.77
N GLU A 5 18.50 -5.47 -8.78
CA GLU A 5 17.30 -6.29 -8.83
C GLU A 5 16.05 -5.40 -8.78
N TRP A 6 15.00 -5.77 -9.51
CA TRP A 6 13.73 -5.05 -9.56
C TRP A 6 12.61 -5.93 -9.00
N PHE A 7 11.80 -5.37 -8.11
CA PHE A 7 10.70 -6.03 -7.43
C PHE A 7 9.36 -5.39 -7.76
N ASP A 8 8.43 -6.20 -8.23
CA ASP A 8 7.07 -5.83 -8.64
C ASP A 8 5.97 -6.69 -7.99
N ASP A 9 6.35 -7.66 -7.16
CA ASP A 9 5.44 -8.60 -6.48
C ASP A 9 4.80 -8.00 -5.21
N PHE A 10 4.20 -6.82 -5.36
CA PHE A 10 3.40 -6.17 -4.30
C PHE A 10 2.04 -5.73 -4.84
N GLU A 11 0.94 -5.95 -4.12
CA GLU A 11 -0.42 -5.76 -4.60
C GLU A 11 -0.74 -4.31 -5.04
N GLY A 12 -0.12 -3.33 -4.40
CA GLY A 12 -0.32 -1.92 -4.70
C GLY A 12 0.31 -0.99 -3.67
N ILE A 13 -0.08 0.29 -3.71
CA ILE A 13 0.41 1.30 -2.77
C ILE A 13 -0.74 1.78 -1.90
N ALA A 14 -0.58 1.67 -0.58
CA ALA A 14 -1.45 2.30 0.39
C ALA A 14 -0.96 3.70 0.76
N TYR A 15 -1.93 4.60 0.96
CA TYR A 15 -1.71 5.96 1.41
C TYR A 15 -2.41 6.20 2.75
N ARG A 16 -1.70 6.77 3.73
CA ARG A 16 -2.27 7.11 5.05
C ARG A 16 -2.01 8.56 5.40
N TYR A 17 -3.03 9.25 5.91
CA TYR A 17 -3.03 10.71 6.07
C TYR A 17 -2.96 11.22 7.51
N TYR A 18 -3.16 10.36 8.52
CA TYR A 18 -3.34 10.77 9.92
C TYR A 18 -2.06 10.75 10.78
N ASP A 19 -0.91 10.46 10.19
CA ASP A 19 0.37 10.63 10.89
C ASP A 19 0.91 12.06 10.66
N LEU A 20 1.98 12.45 11.37
CA LEU A 20 2.67 13.74 11.17
C LEU A 20 3.07 14.02 9.71
N ARG A 21 3.30 12.96 8.92
CA ARG A 21 3.56 13.00 7.49
C ARG A 21 2.65 11.98 6.82
N MET A 22 2.25 12.25 5.58
CA MET A 22 1.56 11.24 4.79
C MET A 22 2.45 10.00 4.63
N ASN A 23 1.83 8.82 4.57
CA ASN A 23 2.55 7.58 4.35
C ASN A 23 2.33 7.10 2.93
N VAL A 24 3.38 6.52 2.36
CA VAL A 24 3.34 5.73 1.14
C VAL A 24 3.84 4.33 1.50
N ALA A 25 3.07 3.30 1.14
CA ALA A 25 3.38 1.94 1.55
C ALA A 25 3.09 0.90 0.48
N PRO A 26 4.13 0.29 -0.13
CA PRO A 26 3.98 -0.94 -0.89
C PRO A 26 3.35 -2.05 -0.05
N LEU A 27 2.31 -2.68 -0.61
CA LEU A 27 1.52 -3.72 0.02
C LEU A 27 2.02 -5.09 -0.42
N VAL A 28 2.81 -5.75 0.42
CA VAL A 28 3.36 -7.08 0.14
C VAL A 28 2.39 -8.19 0.58
N SER A 29 2.57 -9.38 0.02
CA SER A 29 1.63 -10.49 0.19
C SER A 29 1.55 -11.00 1.64
N SER A 30 2.66 -10.90 2.38
CA SER A 30 2.74 -11.49 3.71
C SER A 30 3.69 -10.76 4.66
N ARG A 31 3.50 -11.00 5.96
CA ARG A 31 4.39 -10.50 7.01
C ARG A 31 5.81 -11.08 6.90
N LYS A 32 5.97 -12.28 6.34
CA LYS A 32 7.27 -12.93 6.14
C LYS A 32 8.04 -12.23 5.03
N GLU A 33 7.39 -12.01 3.89
CA GLU A 33 7.95 -11.27 2.75
C GLU A 33 8.34 -9.85 3.17
N TYR A 34 7.45 -9.15 3.87
CA TYR A 34 7.77 -7.88 4.51
C TYR A 34 9.05 -7.93 5.32
N ALA A 35 9.17 -8.93 6.21
CA ALA A 35 10.28 -9.01 7.13
C ALA A 35 11.59 -9.19 6.37
N SER A 36 11.59 -10.05 5.34
CA SER A 36 12.75 -10.24 4.46
C SER A 36 13.09 -8.95 3.73
N ILE A 37 12.17 -8.36 2.97
CA ILE A 37 12.40 -7.12 2.22
C ILE A 37 12.93 -6.00 3.14
N TRP A 38 12.34 -5.84 4.32
CA TRP A 38 12.80 -4.84 5.26
C TRP A 38 14.21 -5.15 5.77
N HIS A 39 14.45 -6.37 6.23
CA HIS A 39 15.70 -6.73 6.88
C HIS A 39 16.88 -6.83 5.91
N ASP A 40 16.61 -7.26 4.68
CA ASP A 40 17.63 -7.57 3.68
C ASP A 40 17.92 -6.37 2.77
N THR A 41 16.93 -5.49 2.56
CA THR A 41 17.03 -4.35 1.63
C THR A 41 16.76 -3.00 2.32
N ILE A 42 15.50 -2.69 2.66
CA ILE A 42 15.09 -1.31 3.00
C ILE A 42 15.76 -0.78 4.27
N ARG A 43 16.07 -1.63 5.25
CA ARG A 43 16.78 -1.22 6.46
C ARG A 43 18.15 -0.59 6.15
N TYR A 44 18.83 -1.07 5.11
CA TYR A 44 20.16 -0.61 4.70
C TYR A 44 20.14 0.61 3.78
N TRP A 45 18.95 1.02 3.32
CA TRP A 45 18.81 2.24 2.54
C TRP A 45 19.11 3.48 3.39
N ILE A 46 19.78 4.44 2.77
CA ILE A 46 20.12 5.73 3.38
C ILE A 46 18.96 6.70 3.10
N ASP A 47 18.25 7.13 4.14
CA ASP A 47 16.99 7.90 4.03
C ASP A 47 17.03 9.05 2.99
N PRO A 48 18.03 9.97 2.98
CA PRO A 48 18.11 11.04 1.99
C PRO A 48 18.28 10.60 0.53
N THR A 49 18.67 9.35 0.29
CA THR A 49 18.91 8.81 -1.06
C THR A 49 17.70 8.06 -1.60
N ILE A 50 16.66 7.85 -0.78
CA ILE A 50 15.45 7.17 -1.20
C ILE A 50 14.67 8.09 -2.14
N LYS A 51 14.46 7.63 -3.37
CA LYS A 51 13.74 8.33 -4.42
C LYS A 51 12.45 7.60 -4.73
N ILE A 52 11.36 8.35 -4.86
CA ILE A 52 10.09 7.85 -5.40
C ILE A 52 9.72 8.68 -6.63
N ARG A 53 9.34 7.98 -7.70
CA ARG A 53 8.80 8.56 -8.92
C ARG A 53 7.42 7.99 -9.19
N PHE A 54 6.52 8.88 -9.58
CA PHE A 54 5.20 8.56 -10.11
C PHE A 54 5.17 9.04 -11.56
N VAL A 55 5.28 8.12 -12.53
CA VAL A 55 5.26 8.48 -13.96
C VAL A 55 3.85 8.24 -14.49
N GLU A 56 3.10 9.30 -14.72
CA GLU A 56 1.69 9.30 -15.07
C GLU A 56 1.47 9.03 -16.56
N THR A 57 0.59 8.08 -16.86
CA THR A 57 0.26 7.60 -18.21
C THR A 57 -1.25 7.47 -18.35
N GLY A 58 -1.92 8.58 -18.71
CA GLY A 58 -3.38 8.67 -18.72
C GLY A 58 -3.99 8.40 -17.35
N GLU A 59 -4.83 7.37 -17.25
CA GLU A 59 -5.50 6.93 -16.01
C GLU A 59 -4.62 6.02 -15.12
N LYS A 60 -3.37 5.78 -15.52
CA LYS A 60 -2.42 4.95 -14.80
C LYS A 60 -1.17 5.73 -14.41
N TYR A 61 -0.33 5.12 -13.59
CA TYR A 61 1.01 5.61 -13.31
C TYR A 61 1.96 4.46 -12.98
N TRP A 62 3.23 4.62 -13.31
CA TRP A 62 4.30 3.80 -12.79
C TRP A 62 4.71 4.34 -11.42
N PHE A 63 4.63 3.50 -10.40
CA PHE A 63 5.36 3.69 -9.16
C PHE A 63 6.77 3.16 -9.35
N ILE A 64 7.79 3.96 -9.01
CA ILE A 64 9.19 3.56 -9.04
C ILE A 64 9.83 4.03 -7.73
N MET A 65 10.56 3.15 -7.06
CA MET A 65 11.23 3.48 -5.82
C MET A 65 12.59 2.78 -5.73
N GLY A 66 13.61 3.50 -5.30
CA GLY A 66 14.95 2.96 -5.09
C GLY A 66 15.78 3.88 -4.21
N ALA A 67 16.94 3.38 -3.75
CA ALA A 67 17.84 4.14 -2.90
C ALA A 67 19.28 3.62 -3.00
N ASP A 68 20.22 4.42 -2.51
CA ASP A 68 21.55 3.94 -2.22
C ASP A 68 21.52 3.11 -0.92
N SER A 69 22.26 2.01 -0.93
CA SER A 69 22.29 1.04 0.16
C SER A 69 23.69 0.92 0.76
N GLN A 70 23.76 0.84 2.09
CA GLN A 70 24.98 0.44 2.81
C GLN A 70 25.34 -1.03 2.59
N LYS A 71 24.44 -1.80 1.96
CA LYS A 71 24.60 -3.21 1.60
C LYS A 71 24.25 -3.40 0.12
N PRO A 72 25.13 -3.02 -0.82
CA PRO A 72 24.83 -3.00 -2.25
C PRO A 72 24.49 -4.37 -2.85
N GLU A 73 25.03 -5.45 -2.27
CA GLU A 73 24.86 -6.82 -2.76
C GLU A 73 23.45 -7.38 -2.59
N SER A 74 22.65 -6.83 -1.67
CA SER A 74 21.22 -7.16 -1.48
C SER A 74 20.33 -5.96 -1.75
N ASN A 75 20.83 -4.98 -2.52
CA ASN A 75 20.03 -3.83 -2.90
C ASN A 75 19.07 -4.20 -4.03
N MET A 76 17.88 -3.63 -3.97
CA MET A 76 16.77 -3.91 -4.87
C MET A 76 15.99 -2.61 -5.09
N SER A 77 15.36 -2.44 -6.23
CA SER A 77 14.44 -1.34 -6.52
C SER A 77 13.03 -1.89 -6.73
N PHE A 78 12.03 -1.02 -6.61
CA PHE A 78 10.62 -1.38 -6.67
C PHE A 78 9.99 -0.68 -7.85
N TYR A 79 9.12 -1.39 -8.57
CA TYR A 79 8.33 -0.78 -9.63
C TYR A 79 6.99 -1.46 -9.80
N LYS A 80 5.93 -0.71 -10.18
CA LYS A 80 4.63 -1.29 -10.56
C LYS A 80 3.77 -0.30 -11.33
N LEU A 81 3.02 -0.79 -12.32
CA LEU A 81 1.97 -0.04 -13.00
C LEU A 81 0.67 -0.11 -12.19
N LEU A 82 0.10 1.04 -11.85
CA LEU A 82 -1.08 1.15 -10.98
C LEU A 82 -2.11 2.09 -11.60
N GLN A 83 -3.38 1.93 -11.22
CA GLN A 83 -4.43 2.87 -11.60
C GLN A 83 -4.44 4.08 -10.66
N LYS A 84 -4.69 5.28 -11.20
CA LYS A 84 -4.95 6.46 -10.40
C LYS A 84 -6.22 6.23 -9.58
N SER A 85 -6.20 6.70 -8.35
CA SER A 85 -7.32 6.62 -7.40
C SER A 85 -7.46 7.92 -6.65
N GLU A 86 -8.59 8.13 -5.98
CA GLU A 86 -8.77 9.31 -5.11
C GLU A 86 -7.66 9.39 -4.04
N HIS A 87 -7.20 8.23 -3.55
CA HIS A 87 -6.13 8.15 -2.55
C HIS A 87 -4.77 8.58 -3.11
N TYR A 88 -4.47 8.17 -4.33
CA TYR A 88 -3.29 8.63 -5.06
C TYR A 88 -3.33 10.15 -5.26
N GLU A 89 -4.44 10.70 -5.74
CA GLU A 89 -4.61 12.14 -5.97
C GLU A 89 -4.48 12.94 -4.67
N ARG A 90 -5.03 12.42 -3.57
CA ARG A 90 -4.90 13.04 -2.26
C ARG A 90 -3.45 13.04 -1.78
N PHE A 91 -2.71 11.96 -1.99
CA PHE A 91 -1.29 11.90 -1.66
C PHE A 91 -0.47 12.89 -2.50
N LYS A 92 -0.69 12.91 -3.83
CA LYS A 92 -0.03 13.85 -4.77
C LYS A 92 -0.18 15.30 -4.35
N LYS A 93 -1.39 15.70 -3.91
CA LYS A 93 -1.66 17.08 -3.47
C LYS A 93 -1.17 17.37 -2.05
N GLY A 94 -1.11 16.36 -1.19
CA GLY A 94 -0.99 16.55 0.26
C GLY A 94 0.34 16.16 0.90
N HIS A 95 1.27 15.53 0.18
CA HIS A 95 2.52 15.05 0.78
C HIS A 95 3.46 16.18 1.26
N GLY A 96 3.34 17.41 0.73
CA GLY A 96 4.08 18.57 1.26
C GLY A 96 5.61 18.44 1.15
N GLY A 97 6.10 17.67 0.17
CA GLY A 97 7.54 17.45 -0.06
C GLY A 97 8.17 16.31 0.76
N GLU A 98 7.46 15.70 1.71
CA GLU A 98 8.00 14.61 2.51
C GLU A 98 6.97 13.54 2.86
N ALA A 99 7.40 12.31 3.05
CA ALA A 99 6.51 11.22 3.45
C ALA A 99 7.21 10.20 4.34
N TYR A 100 6.42 9.39 5.03
CA TYR A 100 6.90 8.15 5.61
C TYR A 100 6.76 7.01 4.61
N LEU A 101 7.89 6.42 4.24
CA LEU A 101 7.91 5.13 3.57
C LEU A 101 7.72 4.03 4.61
N ARG A 102 6.69 3.21 4.42
CA ARG A 102 6.46 1.98 5.17
C ARG A 102 6.27 0.83 4.20
N LEU A 103 6.21 -0.38 4.73
CA LEU A 103 5.57 -1.49 4.04
C LEU A 103 4.26 -1.82 4.75
N GLY A 104 3.32 -2.37 4.01
CA GLY A 104 2.07 -2.88 4.56
C GLY A 104 1.76 -4.27 4.03
N THR A 105 0.78 -4.92 4.65
CA THR A 105 0.14 -6.10 4.07
C THR A 105 -1.32 -5.78 3.76
N TYR A 106 -1.82 -6.39 2.70
CA TYR A 106 -3.22 -6.36 2.32
C TYR A 106 -3.85 -7.70 2.67
N ALA A 107 -4.92 -7.71 3.46
CA ALA A 107 -5.62 -8.93 3.82
C ALA A 107 -7.10 -8.80 3.48
N HIS A 108 -7.59 -9.71 2.65
CA HIS A 108 -9.03 -9.91 2.48
C HIS A 108 -9.63 -10.48 3.77
N LYS A 109 -10.82 -10.01 4.12
CA LYS A 109 -11.53 -10.37 5.34
C LYS A 109 -12.96 -10.79 5.02
N SER A 110 -13.34 -11.96 5.51
CA SER A 110 -14.72 -12.45 5.49
C SER A 110 -15.43 -12.09 6.79
N LEU A 111 -16.75 -12.33 6.87
CA LEU A 111 -17.57 -11.89 8.02
C LEU A 111 -17.03 -12.43 9.35
N LYS A 112 -16.65 -13.71 9.37
CA LYS A 112 -16.04 -14.39 10.53
C LYS A 112 -14.69 -13.82 10.99
N ASP A 113 -13.98 -13.07 10.13
CA ASP A 113 -12.63 -12.56 10.41
C ASP A 113 -12.64 -11.15 11.00
N VAL A 114 -13.83 -10.54 11.12
CA VAL A 114 -14.01 -9.14 11.50
C VAL A 114 -14.95 -8.99 12.69
N LYS A 115 -14.91 -7.81 13.30
CA LYS A 115 -15.89 -7.42 14.30
C LYS A 115 -17.16 -6.90 13.62
N LYS A 116 -18.26 -6.85 14.38
CA LYS A 116 -19.58 -6.44 13.90
C LYS A 116 -19.64 -5.01 13.32
N ASP A 117 -18.74 -4.13 13.76
CA ASP A 117 -18.61 -2.74 13.31
C ASP A 117 -17.72 -2.57 12.06
N ALA A 118 -17.15 -3.65 11.52
CA ALA A 118 -16.33 -3.57 10.32
C ALA A 118 -17.18 -3.30 9.09
N LEU A 119 -16.73 -2.40 8.22
CA LEU A 119 -17.43 -2.06 6.98
C LEU A 119 -17.12 -3.09 5.88
N CYS A 120 -18.19 -3.59 5.25
CA CYS A 120 -18.13 -4.31 3.98
C CYS A 120 -17.77 -3.34 2.84
N ASN A 121 -17.29 -3.89 1.72
CA ASN A 121 -17.07 -3.14 0.48
C ASN A 121 -18.35 -2.47 -0.06
N CYS A 122 -19.54 -2.94 0.34
CA CYS A 122 -20.80 -2.28 0.03
C CYS A 122 -21.10 -1.03 0.89
N GLY A 123 -20.27 -0.76 1.92
CA GLY A 123 -20.40 0.38 2.82
C GLY A 123 -21.24 0.13 4.08
N HIS A 124 -21.88 -1.04 4.22
CA HIS A 124 -22.64 -1.41 5.42
C HIS A 124 -21.79 -2.20 6.42
N GLU A 125 -22.18 -2.18 7.69
CA GLU A 125 -21.46 -2.85 8.76
C GLU A 125 -21.62 -4.39 8.65
N ALA A 126 -20.68 -5.12 9.24
CA ALA A 126 -20.70 -6.57 9.32
C ALA A 126 -21.96 -7.08 10.02
N VAL A 127 -22.49 -6.34 11.00
CA VAL A 127 -23.77 -6.68 11.67
C VAL A 127 -24.97 -6.67 10.71
N ASP A 128 -24.89 -5.93 9.61
CA ASP A 128 -25.92 -5.85 8.58
C ASP A 128 -25.79 -6.97 7.54
N HIS A 129 -24.97 -8.00 7.81
CA HIS A 129 -24.80 -9.16 6.96
C HIS A 129 -25.21 -10.43 7.73
N ASP A 130 -25.99 -11.32 7.11
CA ASP A 130 -26.52 -12.52 7.77
C ASP A 130 -25.54 -13.69 7.71
N GLU A 131 -24.97 -14.05 8.86
CA GLU A 131 -24.08 -15.22 9.02
C GLU A 131 -24.75 -16.55 8.59
N ASN A 132 -26.09 -16.62 8.55
CA ASN A 132 -26.84 -17.83 8.18
C ASN A 132 -27.26 -17.87 6.71
N ASP A 133 -27.09 -16.76 5.98
CA ASP A 133 -27.48 -16.64 4.58
C ASP A 133 -26.31 -16.08 3.75
N ASN A 134 -25.25 -16.87 3.63
CA ASN A 134 -24.06 -16.58 2.83
C ASN A 134 -23.35 -15.24 3.11
N ASP A 135 -23.52 -14.69 4.31
CA ASP A 135 -23.03 -13.36 4.68
C ASP A 135 -23.63 -12.26 3.77
N GLU A 136 -24.86 -12.41 3.26
CA GLU A 136 -25.51 -11.43 2.39
C GLU A 136 -25.90 -10.16 3.15
N CYS A 137 -25.84 -9.02 2.47
CA CYS A 137 -26.25 -7.75 3.07
C CYS A 137 -27.77 -7.65 3.19
N LEU A 138 -28.25 -7.38 4.40
CA LEU A 138 -29.68 -7.31 4.75
C LEU A 138 -30.38 -6.03 4.25
N TYR A 139 -29.66 -5.09 3.65
CA TYR A 139 -30.25 -3.89 3.07
C TYR A 139 -30.90 -4.22 1.72
N ASN A 140 -32.24 -4.15 1.65
CA ASN A 140 -33.05 -4.46 0.45
C ASN A 140 -32.64 -3.78 -0.86
N LYS A 141 -31.86 -2.68 -0.82
CA LYS A 141 -31.37 -1.95 -2.02
C LYS A 141 -29.91 -2.23 -2.34
N CYS A 142 -29.27 -3.14 -1.61
CA CYS A 142 -27.87 -3.47 -1.74
C CYS A 142 -27.73 -4.80 -2.48
N ASP A 143 -27.02 -4.82 -3.60
CA ASP A 143 -26.76 -6.05 -4.37
C ASP A 143 -25.61 -6.90 -3.79
N CYS A 144 -25.22 -6.66 -2.53
CA CYS A 144 -24.09 -7.31 -1.89
C CYS A 144 -24.46 -8.72 -1.43
N LYS A 145 -24.02 -9.71 -2.22
CA LYS A 145 -24.29 -11.14 -2.00
C LYS A 145 -23.35 -11.82 -1.02
N LYS A 146 -22.37 -11.09 -0.48
CA LYS A 146 -21.41 -11.64 0.47
C LYS A 146 -20.62 -10.54 1.13
N PHE A 147 -20.47 -10.62 2.44
CA PHE A 147 -19.56 -9.76 3.16
C PHE A 147 -18.13 -9.96 2.66
N SER A 148 -17.53 -8.87 2.21
CA SER A 148 -16.14 -8.81 1.81
C SER A 148 -15.61 -7.46 2.27
N SER A 149 -14.51 -7.48 3.00
CA SER A 149 -13.78 -6.28 3.36
C SER A 149 -12.29 -6.51 3.18
N PHE A 150 -11.52 -5.44 3.32
CA PHE A 150 -10.08 -5.51 3.29
C PHE A 150 -9.49 -4.75 4.47
N GLN A 151 -8.38 -5.26 4.96
CA GLN A 151 -7.61 -4.63 6.02
C GLN A 151 -6.20 -4.38 5.53
N VAL A 152 -5.80 -3.11 5.51
CA VAL A 152 -4.42 -2.71 5.31
C VAL A 152 -3.72 -2.62 6.66
N ASN A 153 -2.67 -3.41 6.84
CA ASN A 153 -1.85 -3.39 8.04
C ASN A 153 -0.51 -2.73 7.75
N LEU A 154 -0.33 -1.49 8.21
CA LEU A 154 0.94 -0.78 8.07
C LEU A 154 1.89 -1.14 9.20
N LEU A 155 3.14 -1.37 8.84
CA LEU A 155 4.13 -1.83 9.80
C LEU A 155 4.76 -0.65 10.56
N LYS A 156 5.27 -0.93 11.76
CA LYS A 156 5.76 0.12 12.67
C LYS A 156 7.04 0.80 12.16
N ARG A 157 7.89 0.04 11.46
CA ARG A 157 9.16 0.56 10.95
C ARG A 157 8.90 1.46 9.73
N LYS A 158 9.64 2.54 9.65
CA LYS A 158 9.48 3.57 8.62
C LYS A 158 10.81 4.21 8.26
N LYS A 159 10.86 4.74 7.05
CA LYS A 159 11.92 5.62 6.54
C LYS A 159 11.30 6.97 6.23
N THR A 160 12.06 8.04 6.34
CA THR A 160 11.60 9.38 5.93
C THR A 160 12.15 9.67 4.56
N ILE A 161 11.27 10.06 3.63
CA ILE A 161 11.64 10.36 2.25
C ILE A 161 11.30 11.81 1.93
N THR A 162 12.15 12.45 1.15
CA THR A 162 12.01 13.86 0.73
C THR A 162 12.16 14.04 -0.78
N ASP A 163 12.63 13.03 -1.51
CA ASP A 163 12.75 13.06 -2.97
C ASP A 163 11.57 12.31 -3.62
N ILE A 164 10.44 12.99 -3.72
CA ILE A 164 9.19 12.50 -4.32
C ILE A 164 8.86 13.37 -5.53
N VAL A 165 8.73 12.76 -6.71
CA VAL A 165 8.44 13.48 -7.95
C VAL A 165 7.32 12.80 -8.73
N PHE A 166 6.41 13.61 -9.26
CA PHE A 166 5.37 13.24 -10.21
C PHE A 166 5.78 13.75 -11.58
N LEU A 167 5.79 12.86 -12.56
CA LEU A 167 6.22 13.11 -13.93
C LEU A 167 5.06 12.75 -14.86
N ASP A 168 4.80 13.59 -15.85
CA ASP A 168 3.91 13.24 -16.96
C ASP A 168 4.75 12.61 -18.08
N GLU A 169 4.20 11.61 -18.77
CA GLU A 169 4.79 11.02 -19.99
C GLU A 169 4.68 11.95 -21.20
#